data_AF-M1DB52-F1
#
_entry.id   AF-M1DB52-F1
#
_cell.length_a   1.000
_cell.length_b   1.000
_cell.length_c   1.000
_cell.angle_alpha   90.00
_cell.angle_beta   90.00
_cell.angle_gamma   90.00
#
_symmetry.space_group_name_H-M   'P 1'
#
loop_
_entity.id
_entity.type
_entity.pdbx_description
1 polymer ?
#
loop_
_entity_poly.entity_id
_entity_poly.type
_entity_poly.pdbx_seq_one_letter_code
_entity_poly.pdbx_strand_id
1 'polypeptide(L)'
;MNWKRCDANMDLFAFADLLDPENPGRRYWGCPYYGNARSCDFWLWKDDYIDPRSKFVIPKLLGRIAELEHIVESSRKVEISDKEIKKPTKSTEPMESKIDMNKKESKMDSFDDDLKKMKAVEKKWKNKLAKSKKREKQLWIALLCVCILGVSLIFQRVLFLKGEGDSRKLS
;
A
#
# COMPACT_ATOMS: atom_id res chain seq x y z
N MET A 1 -15.47 -12.80 10.41
CA MET A 1 -14.04 -13.04 10.13
C MET A 1 -13.96 -14.19 9.14
N ASN A 2 -13.49 -13.96 7.92
CA ASN A 2 -13.34 -15.02 6.91
C ASN A 2 -12.04 -15.76 7.19
N TRP A 3 -12.13 -16.90 7.85
CA TRP A 3 -10.98 -17.79 8.05
C TRP A 3 -10.60 -18.41 6.71
N LYS A 4 -9.40 -18.09 6.22
CA LYS A 4 -8.80 -18.81 5.10
C LYS A 4 -8.43 -20.20 5.63
N ARG A 5 -8.81 -21.26 4.91
CA ARG A 5 -8.55 -22.65 5.31
C ARG A 5 -7.58 -23.26 4.31
N CYS A 6 -6.59 -23.99 4.82
CA CYS A 6 -5.78 -24.89 3.98
C CYS A 6 -6.51 -26.22 3.77
N ASP A 7 -6.04 -27.04 2.84
CA ASP A 7 -6.62 -28.37 2.55
C ASP A 7 -6.60 -29.34 3.74
N ALA A 8 -5.79 -29.03 4.77
CA ALA A 8 -5.80 -29.73 6.06
C ALA A 8 -6.93 -29.29 7.03
N ASN A 9 -7.83 -28.40 6.59
CA ASN A 9 -9.07 -27.97 7.26
C ASN A 9 -8.92 -27.31 8.66
N MET A 10 -7.74 -26.77 8.97
CA MET A 10 -7.40 -26.15 10.27
C MET A 10 -7.17 -24.63 10.16
N ASP A 11 -7.27 -23.93 11.31
CA ASP A 11 -6.98 -22.50 11.43
C ASP A 11 -5.50 -22.22 11.13
N LEU A 12 -5.26 -21.24 10.27
CA LEU A 12 -3.91 -20.86 9.84
C LEU A 12 -3.18 -20.09 10.95
N PHE A 13 -1.90 -20.38 11.15
CA PHE A 13 -1.02 -19.57 11.99
C PHE A 13 -0.26 -18.55 11.15
N ALA A 14 -0.12 -17.34 11.70
CA ALA A 14 0.66 -16.28 11.07
C ALA A 14 2.13 -16.49 11.42
N PHE A 15 2.93 -16.84 10.42
CA PHE A 15 4.38 -16.93 10.55
C PHE A 15 5.00 -15.61 10.07
N ALA A 16 6.13 -15.22 10.66
CA ALA A 16 6.89 -14.06 10.22
C ALA A 16 8.12 -14.55 9.45
N ASP A 17 8.34 -14.03 8.24
CA ASP A 17 9.59 -14.25 7.52
C ASP A 17 10.68 -13.36 8.11
N LEU A 18 11.60 -14.00 8.83
CA LEU A 18 12.77 -13.35 9.41
C LEU A 18 13.97 -13.28 8.44
N LEU A 19 13.94 -14.03 7.34
CA LEU A 19 15.13 -14.28 6.50
C LEU A 19 15.03 -13.76 5.05
N ASP A 20 13.92 -13.15 4.64
CA ASP A 20 13.82 -12.55 3.30
C ASP A 20 14.31 -11.08 3.34
N PRO A 21 15.46 -10.74 2.73
CA PRO A 21 15.95 -9.35 2.69
C PRO A 21 15.03 -8.41 1.91
N GLU A 22 14.17 -8.93 1.02
CA GLU A 22 13.18 -8.14 0.28
C GLU A 22 11.86 -7.96 1.05
N ASN A 23 11.58 -8.83 2.02
CA ASN A 23 10.34 -8.84 2.79
C ASN A 23 10.58 -8.99 4.31
N PRO A 24 11.49 -8.22 4.92
CA PRO A 24 11.86 -8.42 6.32
C PRO A 24 10.65 -8.18 7.22
N GLY A 25 10.31 -9.17 8.05
CA GLY A 25 9.24 -9.07 9.04
C GLY A 25 7.82 -9.12 8.46
N ARG A 26 7.64 -9.40 7.16
CA ARG A 26 6.31 -9.66 6.61
C ARG A 26 5.78 -10.99 7.13
N ARG A 27 4.48 -11.01 7.37
CA ARG A 27 3.76 -12.19 7.86
C ARG A 27 3.03 -12.87 6.74
N TYR A 28 2.99 -14.19 6.82
CA TYR A 28 2.24 -15.04 5.92
C TYR A 28 1.46 -16.09 6.70
N TRP A 29 0.43 -16.62 6.07
CA TRP A 29 -0.28 -17.81 6.48
C TRP A 29 0.35 -19.01 5.79
N GLY A 30 0.75 -20.02 6.56
CA GLY A 30 1.28 -21.28 6.04
C GLY A 30 0.52 -22.48 6.57
N CYS A 31 0.67 -23.63 5.91
CA CYS A 31 0.16 -24.90 6.44
C CYS A 31 0.85 -25.22 7.78
N PRO A 32 0.10 -25.46 8.88
CA PRO A 32 0.68 -25.80 10.18
C PRO A 32 1.50 -27.11 10.16
N TYR A 33 1.24 -27.98 9.18
CA TYR A 33 1.91 -29.26 9.03
C TYR A 33 3.05 -29.24 8.01
N TYR A 34 3.52 -28.06 7.57
CA TYR A 34 4.62 -27.95 6.62
C TYR A 34 5.81 -28.84 7.05
N GLY A 35 6.29 -29.73 6.16
CA GLY A 35 7.34 -30.70 6.45
C GLY A 35 6.88 -32.08 6.96
N ASN A 36 5.58 -32.32 7.17
CA ASN A 36 5.03 -33.62 7.57
C ASN A 36 4.36 -34.37 6.41
N ALA A 37 4.02 -35.64 6.60
CA ALA A 37 3.29 -36.45 5.60
C ALA A 37 1.88 -35.92 5.24
N ARG A 38 1.32 -35.00 6.04
CA ARG A 38 0.05 -34.30 5.77
C ARG A 38 0.27 -32.83 5.37
N SER A 39 1.50 -32.43 5.04
CA SER A 39 1.79 -31.07 4.60
C SER A 39 1.13 -30.79 3.26
N CYS A 40 0.63 -29.58 3.10
CA CYS A 40 0.31 -29.04 1.78
C CYS A 40 1.12 -27.77 1.54
N ASP A 41 1.31 -27.43 0.27
CA ASP A 41 2.08 -26.25 -0.17
C ASP A 41 1.29 -24.94 -0.06
N PHE A 42 0.33 -24.89 0.88
CA PHE A 42 -0.47 -23.69 1.11
C PHE A 42 0.38 -22.58 1.72
N TRP A 43 0.41 -21.44 1.03
CA TRP A 43 1.07 -20.21 1.45
C TRP A 43 0.25 -18.99 0.97
N LEU A 44 0.11 -17.98 1.84
CA LEU A 44 -0.56 -16.72 1.50
C LEU A 44 -0.03 -15.57 2.35
N TRP A 45 0.35 -14.45 1.74
CA TRP A 45 0.70 -13.24 2.50
C TRP A 45 -0.45 -12.78 3.41
N LYS A 46 -0.16 -12.55 4.69
CA LYS A 46 -1.09 -11.96 5.65
C LYS A 46 -1.09 -10.45 5.54
N ASP A 47 0.09 -9.87 5.41
CA ASP A 47 0.24 -8.43 5.25
C ASP A 47 0.01 -8.01 3.78
N ASP A 48 -0.66 -6.88 3.59
CA ASP A 48 -0.97 -6.33 2.28
C ASP A 48 0.28 -6.10 1.42
N TYR A 49 0.07 -5.98 0.11
CA TYR A 49 1.13 -5.64 -0.82
C TYR A 49 1.74 -4.27 -0.47
N ILE A 50 3.04 -4.27 -0.19
CA ILE A 50 3.81 -3.03 0.00
C ILE A 50 4.16 -2.48 -1.38
N ASP A 51 3.73 -1.25 -1.66
CA ASP A 51 4.02 -0.62 -2.95
C ASP A 51 5.54 -0.41 -3.15
N PRO A 52 6.03 -0.42 -4.41
CA PRO A 52 7.46 -0.34 -4.68
C PRO A 52 8.14 0.88 -4.07
N ARG A 53 7.45 2.02 -3.94
CA ARG A 53 8.02 3.23 -3.33
C ARG A 53 8.16 3.04 -1.82
N SER A 54 7.15 2.48 -1.16
CA SER A 54 7.20 2.20 0.27
C SER A 54 8.34 1.25 0.64
N LYS A 55 8.68 0.28 -0.22
CA LYS A 55 9.86 -0.59 -0.04
C LYS A 55 11.17 0.19 0.10
N PHE A 56 11.31 1.35 -0.57
CA PHE A 56 12.52 2.19 -0.45
C PHE A 56 12.40 3.25 0.65
N VAL A 57 11.21 3.82 0.84
CA VAL A 57 11.02 4.95 1.76
C VAL A 57 11.01 4.49 3.22
N ILE A 58 10.35 3.37 3.54
CA ILE A 58 10.20 2.90 4.92
C ILE A 58 11.56 2.58 5.57
N PRO A 59 12.46 1.78 4.94
CA PRO A 59 13.76 1.50 5.55
C PRO A 59 14.60 2.76 5.77
N LYS A 60 14.55 3.71 4.83
CA LYS A 60 15.28 4.99 4.93
C LYS A 60 14.77 5.86 6.09
N LEU A 61 13.46 5.86 6.34
CA LEU A 61 12.88 6.58 7.47
C LEU A 61 13.24 5.90 8.80
N LEU A 62 13.17 4.57 8.88
CA LEU A 62 13.57 3.82 10.07
C LEU A 62 15.04 4.07 10.44
N GLY A 63 15.94 4.08 9.45
CA GLY A 63 17.36 4.40 9.69
C GLY A 63 17.57 5.80 10.26
N ARG A 64 16.81 6.79 9.78
CA ARG A 64 16.87 8.16 10.31
C ARG A 64 16.28 8.28 11.72
N ILE A 65 15.23 7.52 12.02
CA ILE A 65 14.67 7.48 13.38
C ILE A 65 15.71 6.91 14.33
N ALA A 66 16.36 5.80 13.98
CA ALA A 66 17.43 5.21 14.80
C ALA A 66 18.61 6.18 15.00
N GLU A 67 19.00 6.91 13.96
CA GLU A 67 20.05 7.94 14.06
C GLU A 67 19.64 9.09 15.01
N LEU A 68 18.41 9.59 14.87
CA LEU A 68 17.87 10.64 15.74
C LEU A 68 17.72 10.17 17.19
N GLU A 69 17.24 8.95 17.42
CA GLU A 69 17.15 8.35 18.74
C GLU A 69 18.53 8.26 19.39
N HIS A 70 19.56 7.84 18.64
CA HIS A 70 20.93 7.81 19.12
C HIS A 70 21.45 9.21 19.48
N ILE A 71 21.18 10.22 18.64
CA ILE A 71 21.57 11.61 18.92
C ILE A 71 20.89 12.12 20.19
N VAL A 72 19.58 11.95 20.32
CA VAL A 72 18.82 12.40 21.51
C VAL A 72 19.32 11.71 22.78
N GLU A 73 19.57 10.41 22.72
CA GLU A 73 20.10 9.65 23.86
C GLU A 73 21.52 10.10 24.22
N SER A 74 22.36 10.38 23.22
CA SER A 74 23.71 10.91 23.46
C SER A 74 23.68 12.31 24.08
N SER A 75 22.80 13.21 23.62
CA SER A 75 22.64 14.55 24.20
C SER A 75 22.12 14.50 25.64
N ARG A 76 21.18 13.60 25.93
CA ARG A 76 20.69 13.37 27.30
C ARG A 76 21.81 12.90 28.24
N LYS A 77 22.71 12.03 27.77
CA LYS A 77 23.86 11.56 28.58
C LYS A 77 24.85 12.68 28.88
N VAL A 78 25.11 13.58 27.92
CA VAL A 78 25.98 14.76 28.12
C VAL A 78 25.39 15.72 29.16
N GLU A 79 24.08 15.96 29.12
CA GLU A 79 23.38 16.79 30.13
C GLU A 79 23.42 16.21 31.56
N ILE A 80 23.53 14.89 31.69
CA ILE A 80 23.66 14.21 32.99
C ILE A 80 25.10 14.30 33.50
N SER A 81 26.10 14.10 32.63
CA SER A 81 27.52 14.25 33.01
C SER A 81 27.89 15.70 33.35
N ASP A 82 27.30 16.69 32.68
CA ASP A 82 27.54 18.11 32.95
C ASP A 82 26.94 18.60 34.27
N LYS A 83 25.96 17.87 34.83
CA LYS A 83 25.39 18.16 36.16
C LYS A 83 26.25 17.62 37.30
N GLU A 84 27.08 16.59 37.06
CA GLU A 84 27.99 16.05 38.08
C GLU A 84 29.37 16.75 38.12
N ILE A 85 29.74 17.52 37.08
CA ILE A 85 31.09 18.12 36.94
C ILE A 85 31.19 19.59 37.40
N LYS A 86 30.10 20.25 37.84
CA LYS A 86 30.16 21.66 38.27
C LYS A 86 30.62 21.85 39.72
N LYS A 87 31.95 21.77 39.94
CA LYS A 87 32.68 22.63 40.92
C LYS A 87 33.47 23.67 40.11
N PRO A 88 33.47 24.98 40.47
CA PRO A 88 33.72 26.02 39.48
C PRO A 88 35.21 26.37 39.34
N THR A 89 35.73 26.43 38.11
CA THR A 89 36.82 27.37 37.77
C THR A 89 36.79 27.79 36.28
N LYS A 90 36.38 29.05 36.09
CA LYS A 90 36.75 30.08 35.09
C LYS A 90 37.10 29.71 33.63
N SER A 91 36.34 30.37 32.73
CA SER A 91 36.63 30.88 31.37
C SER A 91 37.01 29.89 30.26
N THR A 92 36.18 29.85 29.20
CA THR A 92 36.51 30.24 27.79
C THR A 92 35.19 30.30 26.99
N GLU A 93 35.07 31.22 26.03
CA GLU A 93 33.84 31.55 25.27
C GLU A 93 33.27 30.41 24.39
N PRO A 94 31.96 30.43 24.05
CA PRO A 94 31.33 29.45 23.16
C PRO A 94 31.26 29.99 21.72
N MET A 95 31.99 29.37 20.79
CA MET A 95 31.88 29.70 19.36
C MET A 95 31.87 28.45 18.49
N GLU A 96 30.78 27.68 18.49
CA GLU A 96 30.60 26.59 17.52
C GLU A 96 29.14 26.24 17.13
N SER A 97 28.11 26.94 17.65
CA SER A 97 26.71 26.51 17.49
C SER A 97 25.93 27.07 16.28
N LYS A 98 26.53 27.88 15.39
CA LYS A 98 25.80 28.54 14.29
C LYS A 98 25.78 27.78 12.96
N ILE A 99 26.69 26.83 12.74
CA ILE A 99 26.86 26.19 11.42
C ILE A 99 25.79 25.10 11.16
N ASP A 100 25.18 24.53 12.20
CA ASP A 100 24.29 23.36 12.07
C ASP A 100 22.79 23.71 11.92
N MET A 101 22.37 24.90 12.37
CA MET A 101 20.96 25.36 12.26
C MET A 101 20.57 25.68 10.81
N ASN A 102 21.44 26.39 10.07
CA ASN A 102 21.18 26.79 8.69
C ASN A 102 21.12 25.59 7.70
N LYS A 103 21.86 24.52 8.02
CA LYS A 103 21.84 23.24 7.28
C LYS A 103 20.59 22.40 7.56
N LYS A 104 20.00 22.55 8.75
CA LYS A 104 18.74 21.89 9.13
C LYS A 104 17.53 22.61 8.51
N GLU A 105 17.52 23.94 8.52
CA GLU A 105 16.46 24.77 7.90
C GLU A 105 16.37 24.52 6.38
N SER A 106 17.51 24.61 5.67
CA SER A 106 17.55 24.33 4.23
C SER A 106 17.11 22.89 3.84
N LYS A 107 17.34 21.90 4.72
CA LYS A 107 16.82 20.53 4.51
C LYS A 107 15.31 20.47 4.77
N MET A 108 14.80 21.14 5.80
CA MET A 108 13.38 21.18 6.14
C MET A 108 12.54 21.75 4.98
N ASP A 109 13.01 22.83 4.36
CA ASP A 109 12.34 23.46 3.21
C ASP A 109 12.27 22.53 2.00
N SER A 110 13.34 21.77 1.73
CA SER A 110 13.34 20.78 0.65
C SER A 110 12.33 19.65 0.86
N PHE A 111 12.06 19.26 2.13
CA PHE A 111 11.04 18.26 2.44
C PHE A 111 9.62 18.80 2.29
N ASP A 112 9.38 20.08 2.62
CA ASP A 112 8.07 20.71 2.41
C ASP A 112 7.72 20.76 0.92
N ASP A 113 8.70 21.11 0.08
CA ASP A 113 8.55 21.11 -1.38
C ASP A 113 8.25 19.72 -1.95
N ASP A 114 8.93 18.68 -1.46
CA ASP A 114 8.67 17.30 -1.86
C ASP A 114 7.29 16.81 -1.39
N LEU A 115 6.85 17.22 -0.19
CA LEU A 115 5.51 16.94 0.31
C LEU A 115 4.43 17.62 -0.54
N LYS A 116 4.65 18.88 -0.93
CA LYS A 116 3.77 19.62 -1.85
C LYS A 116 3.68 18.91 -3.20
N LYS A 117 4.81 18.52 -3.79
CA LYS A 117 4.86 17.75 -5.05
C LYS A 117 4.11 16.42 -4.93
N MET A 118 4.31 15.69 -3.84
CA MET A 118 3.65 14.41 -3.61
C MET A 118 2.13 14.56 -3.49
N LYS A 119 1.65 15.56 -2.74
CA LYS A 119 0.21 15.88 -2.63
C LYS A 119 -0.39 16.27 -4.00
N ALA A 120 0.34 17.01 -4.82
CA ALA A 120 -0.10 17.36 -6.17
C ALA A 120 -0.23 16.12 -7.08
N VAL A 121 0.75 15.22 -7.01
CA VAL A 121 0.72 13.93 -7.72
C VAL A 121 -0.45 13.07 -7.25
N GLU A 122 -0.68 12.96 -5.94
CA GLU A 122 -1.81 12.20 -5.37
C GLU A 122 -3.16 12.73 -5.88
N LYS A 123 -3.37 14.05 -5.87
CA LYS A 123 -4.58 14.68 -6.43
C LYS A 123 -4.75 14.36 -7.92
N LYS A 124 -3.66 14.38 -8.70
CA LYS A 124 -3.66 14.02 -10.13
C LYS A 124 -4.08 12.56 -10.34
N TRP A 125 -3.57 11.63 -9.53
CA TRP A 125 -3.97 10.22 -9.60
C TRP A 125 -5.42 10.00 -9.19
N LYS A 126 -5.90 10.64 -8.12
CA LYS A 126 -7.31 10.58 -7.70
C LYS A 126 -8.26 11.06 -8.81
N ASN A 127 -7.91 12.16 -9.48
CA ASN A 127 -8.70 12.66 -10.62
C ASN A 127 -8.66 11.69 -11.82
N LYS A 128 -7.49 11.13 -12.16
CA LYS A 128 -7.37 10.11 -13.22
C LYS A 128 -8.21 8.87 -12.91
N LEU A 129 -8.19 8.41 -11.66
CA LEU A 129 -8.95 7.26 -11.19
C LEU A 129 -10.47 7.52 -11.32
N ALA A 130 -10.94 8.69 -10.88
CA ALA A 130 -12.34 9.08 -11.01
C ALA A 130 -12.78 9.14 -12.49
N LYS A 131 -11.96 9.72 -13.37
CA LYS A 131 -12.22 9.75 -14.82
C LYS A 131 -12.26 8.35 -15.43
N SER A 132 -11.35 7.46 -15.01
CA SER A 132 -11.33 6.07 -15.48
C SER A 132 -12.60 5.32 -15.09
N LYS A 133 -12.99 5.39 -13.81
CA LYS A 133 -14.24 4.79 -13.32
C LYS A 133 -15.48 5.34 -14.04
N LYS A 134 -15.48 6.64 -14.38
CA LYS A 134 -16.57 7.24 -15.16
C LYS A 134 -16.65 6.64 -16.58
N ARG A 135 -15.52 6.51 -17.28
CA ARG A 135 -15.49 5.87 -18.62
C ARG A 135 -15.90 4.42 -18.57
N GLU A 136 -15.46 3.68 -17.55
CA GLU A 136 -15.84 2.29 -17.34
C GLU A 136 -17.37 2.16 -17.19
N LYS A 137 -18.00 2.95 -16.33
CA LYS A 137 -19.47 2.97 -16.20
C LYS A 137 -20.18 3.29 -17.52
N GLN A 138 -19.65 4.23 -18.30
CA GLN A 138 -20.20 4.57 -19.62
C GLN A 138 -20.10 3.40 -20.61
N LEU A 139 -18.98 2.67 -20.61
CA LEU A 139 -18.80 1.48 -21.45
C LEU A 139 -19.78 0.36 -21.05
N TRP A 140 -19.97 0.13 -19.74
CA TRP A 140 -20.95 -0.85 -19.26
C TRP A 140 -22.38 -0.50 -19.69
N ILE A 141 -22.76 0.78 -19.60
CA ILE A 141 -24.08 1.25 -20.06
C ILE A 141 -24.23 1.03 -21.57
N ALA A 142 -23.22 1.42 -22.37
CA ALA A 142 -23.26 1.23 -23.82
C ALA A 142 -23.38 -0.25 -24.20
N LEU A 143 -22.63 -1.14 -23.53
CA LEU A 143 -22.70 -2.58 -23.74
C LEU A 143 -24.10 -3.13 -23.43
N LEU A 144 -24.71 -2.70 -22.30
CA LEU A 144 -26.08 -3.09 -21.96
C LEU A 144 -27.09 -2.63 -23.01
N CYS A 145 -26.98 -1.40 -23.52
CA CYS A 145 -27.85 -0.90 -24.58
C CYS A 145 -27.73 -1.73 -25.87
N VAL A 146 -26.50 -2.10 -26.28
CA VAL A 146 -26.28 -2.94 -27.47
C VAL A 146 -26.91 -4.32 -27.29
N CYS A 147 -26.79 -4.93 -26.10
CA CYS A 147 -27.43 -6.21 -25.81
C CYS A 147 -28.97 -6.12 -25.91
N ILE A 148 -29.59 -5.07 -25.35
CA ILE A 148 -31.05 -4.87 -25.40
C ILE A 148 -31.54 -4.69 -26.84
N LEU A 149 -30.82 -3.90 -27.65
CA LEU A 149 -31.16 -3.72 -29.07
C LEU A 149 -31.01 -5.02 -29.86
N GLY A 150 -29.95 -5.80 -29.60
CA GLY A 150 -29.74 -7.11 -30.23
C GLY A 150 -30.88 -8.10 -29.92
N VAL A 151 -31.28 -8.20 -28.66
CA VAL A 151 -32.40 -9.07 -28.25
C VAL A 151 -33.71 -8.60 -28.88
N SER A 152 -33.96 -7.30 -28.92
CA SER A 152 -35.16 -6.73 -29.57
C SER A 152 -35.24 -7.07 -31.06
N LEU A 153 -34.12 -6.99 -31.79
CA LEU A 153 -34.08 -7.35 -33.21
C LEU A 153 -34.30 -8.85 -33.44
N ILE A 154 -33.72 -9.71 -32.60
CA ILE A 154 -33.95 -11.16 -32.65
C ILE A 154 -35.43 -11.47 -32.39
N PHE A 155 -36.02 -10.84 -31.38
CA PHE A 155 -37.42 -11.03 -31.03
C PHE A 155 -38.36 -10.59 -32.17
N GLN A 156 -38.09 -9.44 -32.79
CA GLN A 156 -38.84 -8.99 -33.98
C GLN A 156 -38.74 -9.99 -35.14
N ARG A 157 -37.54 -10.56 -35.40
CA ARG A 157 -37.37 -11.59 -36.44
C ARG A 157 -38.14 -12.89 -36.12
N VAL A 158 -38.14 -13.32 -34.87
CA VAL A 158 -38.90 -14.51 -34.44
C VAL A 158 -40.39 -14.30 -34.61
N LEU A 159 -40.93 -13.13 -34.23
CA LEU A 159 -42.34 -12.80 -34.42
C LEU A 159 -42.73 -12.74 -35.91
N PHE A 160 -41.86 -12.17 -36.75
CA PHE A 160 -42.10 -12.11 -38.20
C PHE A 160 -42.18 -13.53 -38.82
N LEU A 161 -41.23 -14.41 -38.49
CA LEU A 161 -41.23 -15.80 -38.97
C LEU A 161 -42.42 -16.61 -38.44
N LYS A 162 -42.87 -16.33 -37.21
CA LYS A 162 -44.08 -16.95 -36.64
C LYS A 162 -45.33 -16.55 -37.43
N GLY A 163 -45.45 -15.28 -37.82
CA GLY A 163 -46.56 -14.76 -38.62
C GLY A 163 -46.66 -15.37 -40.03
N GLU A 164 -45.53 -15.53 -40.73
CA GLU A 164 -45.50 -16.17 -42.06
C GLU A 164 -45.81 -17.68 -42.04
N GLY A 165 -45.64 -18.34 -40.88
CA GLY A 165 -45.99 -19.74 -40.68
C GLY A 165 -47.50 -19.95 -40.53
N ASP A 166 -48.21 -19.03 -39.86
CA ASP A 166 -49.66 -19.12 -39.66
C ASP A 166 -50.44 -18.71 -40.92
N SER A 167 -49.96 -17.72 -41.70
CA SER A 167 -50.62 -17.34 -42.97
C SER A 167 -50.56 -18.44 -44.04
N ARG A 168 -49.53 -19.29 -44.05
CA ARG A 168 -49.43 -20.44 -44.98
C ARG A 168 -50.27 -21.66 -44.60
N LYS A 169 -50.81 -21.72 -43.38
CA LYS A 169 -51.70 -22.80 -42.94
C LYS A 169 -53.19 -22.50 -43.18
N LEU A 170 -53.51 -21.27 -43.60
CA LEU A 170 -54.88 -20.79 -43.84
C LEU A 170 -55.22 -20.60 -45.34
N SER A 171 -54.29 -20.92 -46.24
CA SER A 171 -54.49 -21.04 -47.69
C SER A 171 -54.40 -22.49 -48.12
#